data_AF-A0A414I3Y0-F1
#
_entry.id   AF-A0A414I3Y0-F1
#
_cell.length_a   1.000
_cell.length_b   1.000
_cell.length_c   1.000
_cell.angle_alpha   90.00
_cell.angle_beta   90.00
_cell.angle_gamma   90.00
#
_symmetry.space_group_name_H-M   'P 1'
#
loop_
_entity.id
_entity.type
_entity.pdbx_description
1 polymer ?
#
loop_
_entity_poly.entity_id
_entity_poly.type
_entity_poly.pdbx_seq_one_letter_code
_entity_poly.pdbx_strand_id
1 'polypeptide(L)' 'MNFKEQYFAIWQQVWGLHKKYFGISADDEQKWQQLDKECEQLHGQYKNTPQQKFVESLLLSVIAELERESKHEQRD' A
#
# COMPACT_ATOMS: atom_id res chain seq x y z
N MET A 1 -12.07 -12.06 -16.11
CA MET A 1 -10.66 -11.62 -16.03
C MET A 1 -9.81 -12.86 -15.83
N ASN A 2 -8.75 -13.05 -16.61
CA ASN A 2 -7.87 -14.19 -16.40
C ASN A 2 -6.95 -13.97 -15.18
N PHE A 3 -6.28 -15.02 -14.70
CA PHE A 3 -5.38 -14.96 -13.54
C PHE A 3 -4.38 -13.80 -13.65
N LYS A 4 -3.73 -13.63 -14.82
CA LYS A 4 -2.68 -12.62 -15.00
C LYS A 4 -3.24 -11.21 -14.90
N GLU A 5 -4.34 -10.95 -15.59
CA GLU A 5 -5.03 -9.67 -15.56
C GLU A 5 -5.46 -9.32 -14.13
N GLN A 6 -6.09 -10.26 -13.42
CA GLN A 6 -6.61 -10.01 -12.08
C GLN A 6 -5.51 -9.67 -11.08
N TYR A 7 -4.44 -10.48 -11.05
CA TYR A 7 -3.33 -10.25 -10.13
C TYR A 7 -2.50 -9.02 -10.50
N PHE A 8 -2.36 -8.73 -11.80
CA PHE A 8 -1.71 -7.51 -12.26
C PHE A 8 -2.52 -6.27 -11.86
N ALA A 9 -3.84 -6.30 -11.99
CA ALA A 9 -4.71 -5.20 -11.57
C ALA A 9 -4.64 -4.95 -10.05
N ILE A 10 -4.54 -6.02 -9.24
CA ILE A 10 -4.30 -5.89 -7.79
C ILE A 10 -2.95 -5.23 -7.53
N TRP A 11 -1.89 -5.72 -8.16
CA TRP A 11 -0.55 -5.16 -8.01
C TRP A 11 -0.50 -3.68 -8.43
N GLN A 12 -1.14 -3.31 -9.54
CA GLN A 12 -1.20 -1.91 -9.99
C GLN A 12 -1.90 -0.98 -8.99
N GLN A 13 -2.98 -1.44 -8.34
CA GLN A 13 -3.67 -0.66 -7.33
C GLN A 13 -2.79 -0.41 -6.09
N VAL A 14 -2.12 -1.46 -5.60
CA VAL A 14 -1.22 -1.34 -4.44
C VAL A 14 0.02 -0.50 -4.80
N TRP A 15 0.58 -0.68 -6.00
CA TRP A 15 1.64 0.19 -6.53
C TRP A 15 1.21 1.66 -6.60
N GLY A 16 -0.06 1.93 -6.91
CA GLY A 16 -0.64 3.27 -6.88
C GLY A 16 -0.50 3.95 -5.52
N LEU A 17 -0.70 3.21 -4.42
CA LEU A 17 -0.48 3.71 -3.06
C LEU A 17 0.99 4.00 -2.83
N HIS A 18 1.88 3.06 -3.15
CA HIS A 18 3.32 3.27 -2.99
C HIS A 18 3.79 4.54 -3.71
N LYS A 19 3.43 4.70 -4.99
CA LYS A 19 3.77 5.90 -5.77
C LYS A 19 3.20 7.19 -5.17
N LYS A 20 1.96 7.15 -4.65
CA LYS A 20 1.27 8.33 -4.12
C LYS A 20 1.91 8.85 -2.83
N TYR A 21 2.40 7.95 -1.99
CA TYR A 21 2.96 8.26 -0.68
C TYR A 21 4.49 8.19 -0.62
N PHE A 22 5.16 8.00 -1.75
CA PHE A 22 6.62 8.06 -1.84
C PHE A 22 7.15 9.43 -1.35
N GLY A 23 8.18 9.43 -0.50
CA GLY A 23 8.73 10.63 0.13
C GLY A 23 7.83 11.24 1.22
N ILE A 24 6.97 10.43 1.83
CA ILE A 24 6.25 10.84 3.04
C ILE A 24 7.25 11.04 4.18
N SER A 25 7.24 12.21 4.82
CA SER A 25 8.03 12.43 6.03
C SER A 25 7.49 11.57 7.18
N ALA A 26 8.38 11.07 8.05
CA ALA A 26 7.96 10.28 9.21
C ALA A 26 7.08 11.09 10.18
N ASP A 27 7.16 12.43 10.15
CA ASP A 27 6.37 13.32 11.00
C ASP A 27 5.04 13.78 10.36
N ASP A 28 4.76 13.39 9.11
CA ASP A 28 3.54 13.74 8.39
C ASP A 28 2.38 12.82 8.77
N GLU A 29 1.94 12.91 10.03
CA GLU A 29 0.89 12.05 10.61
C GLU A 29 -0.40 12.06 9.77
N GLN A 30 -0.76 13.21 9.18
CA GLN A 30 -1.96 13.33 8.37
C GLN A 30 -1.90 12.44 7.12
N LYS A 31 -0.75 12.40 6.42
CA LYS A 31 -0.59 11.52 5.27
C LYS A 31 -0.52 10.05 5.67
N TRP A 32 0.07 9.73 6.82
CA TRP A 32 0.08 8.36 7.34
C TRP A 32 -1.32 7.85 7.65
N GLN A 33 -2.16 8.67 8.30
CA GLN A 33 -3.57 8.36 8.53
C GLN A 33 -4.36 8.24 7.21
N GLN A 34 -3.99 9.00 6.18
CA GLN A 34 -4.63 8.89 4.87
C GLN A 34 -4.24 7.60 4.15
N LEU A 35 -2.95 7.22 4.19
CA LEU A 35 -2.46 5.95 3.66
C LEU A 35 -3.18 4.78 4.33
N ASP A 36 -3.28 4.80 5.66
CA ASP A 36 -3.94 3.73 6.43
C ASP A 36 -5.40 3.54 5.99
N LYS A 37 -6.18 4.63 5.90
CA LYS A 37 -7.56 4.59 5.39
C LYS A 37 -7.67 4.04 3.97
N GLU A 38 -6.75 4.41 3.09
CA GLU A 38 -6.76 3.93 1.70
C GLU A 38 -6.36 2.44 1.61
N CYS A 39 -5.44 1.98 2.46
CA CYS A 39 -5.11 0.57 2.64
C CYS A 39 -6.31 -0.23 3.16
N GLU A 40 -7.02 0.26 4.18
CA GLU A 40 -8.23 -0.37 4.71
C GLU A 40 -9.34 -0.49 3.65
N GLN A 41 -9.54 0.58 2.87
CA GLN A 41 -10.50 0.59 1.77
C GLN A 41 -10.13 -0.45 0.71
N LEU A 42 -8.87 -0.51 0.29
CA LEU A 42 -8.42 -1.47 -0.71
C LEU A 42 -8.52 -2.91 -0.18
N HIS A 43 -8.09 -3.17 1.06
CA HIS A 43 -8.26 -4.48 1.70
C HIS A 43 -9.74 -4.88 1.78
N GLY A 44 -10.63 -3.94 2.12
CA GLY A 44 -12.08 -4.15 2.20
C GLY A 44 -12.71 -4.59 0.87
N GLN A 45 -12.23 -4.07 -0.26
CA GLN A 45 -12.71 -4.46 -1.60
C GLN A 45 -12.45 -5.94 -1.93
N TYR A 46 -11.43 -6.54 -1.31
CA TYR A 46 -11.04 -7.94 -1.52
C TYR A 46 -11.45 -8.86 -0.37
N LYS A 47 -12.24 -8.38 0.60
CA LYS A 47 -12.72 -9.19 1.72
C LYS A 47 -13.51 -10.42 1.25
N ASN A 48 -13.22 -11.58 1.82
CA ASN A 48 -13.82 -12.87 1.46
C ASN A 48 -13.55 -13.32 0.00
N THR A 49 -12.58 -12.71 -0.68
CA THR A 49 -12.12 -13.17 -2.00
C THR A 49 -10.90 -14.09 -1.85
N PRO A 50 -10.64 -14.99 -2.82
CA PRO A 50 -9.41 -15.79 -2.81
C PRO A 50 -8.12 -14.96 -2.80
N GLN A 51 -8.18 -13.70 -3.26
CA GLN A 51 -7.05 -12.79 -3.39
C GLN A 51 -6.80 -11.95 -2.13
N GLN A 52 -7.66 -12.03 -1.11
CA GLN A 52 -7.55 -11.18 0.09
C GLN A 52 -6.15 -11.21 0.72
N LYS A 53 -5.61 -12.42 0.96
CA LYS A 53 -4.28 -12.60 1.55
C LYS A 53 -3.16 -12.02 0.70
N PHE A 54 -3.31 -12.08 -0.62
CA PHE A 54 -2.34 -11.52 -1.55
C PHE A 54 -2.33 -9.99 -1.46
N VAL A 55 -3.51 -9.36 -1.44
CA VAL A 55 -3.67 -7.90 -1.27
C VAL A 55 -3.09 -7.46 0.07
N GLU A 56 -3.44 -8.15 1.16
CA GLU A 56 -2.92 -7.88 2.51
C GLU A 56 -1.39 -7.92 2.54
N SER A 57 -0.79 -8.96 1.95
CA SER A 57 0.67 -9.11 1.90
C SER A 57 1.35 -7.97 1.11
N LEU A 58 0.74 -7.55 0.00
CA LEU A 58 1.26 -6.43 -0.80
C LEU A 58 1.15 -5.10 -0.06
N LEU A 59 0.01 -4.84 0.59
CA LEU A 59 -0.21 -3.62 1.37
C LEU A 59 0.80 -3.49 2.51
N LEU A 60 1.00 -4.56 3.28
CA LEU A 60 2.00 -4.58 4.35
C LEU A 60 3.42 -4.35 3.81
N SER A 61 3.75 -4.91 2.65
CA SER A 61 5.06 -4.71 2.02
C SER A 61 5.28 -3.25 1.60
N VAL A 62 4.26 -2.59 1.07
CA VAL A 62 4.32 -1.17 0.69
C VAL A 62 4.45 -0.26 1.91
N ILE A 63 3.64 -0.48 2.95
CA ILE A 63 3.74 0.31 4.20
C ILE A 63 5.14 0.17 4.79
N ALA A 64 5.67 -1.06 4.89
CA ALA A 64 7.00 -1.29 5.43
C ALA A 64 8.12 -0.64 4.61
N GLU A 65 7.97 -0.52 3.28
CA GLU A 65 8.92 0.21 2.43
C GLU A 65 8.84 1.71 2.67
N LEU A 66 7.64 2.29 2.68
CA LEU A 66 7.44 3.71 2.97
C LEU A 66 7.97 4.10 4.35
N GLU A 67 7.80 3.24 5.35
CA GLU A 67 8.37 3.43 6.69
C GLU A 67 9.91 3.37 6.71
N ARG A 68 10.53 2.55 5.84
CA ARG A 68 11.99 2.51 5.71
C ARG A 68 12.48 3.82 5.09
N GLU A 69 11.91 4.20 3.95
CA GLU A 69 12.32 5.40 3.20
C GLU A 69 12.12 6.68 4.02
N SER A 70 10.99 6.83 4.72
CA SER A 70 10.73 8.00 5.57
C SER A 70 11.73 8.18 6.72
N LYS A 71 12.29 7.08 7.24
CA LYS A 71 13.36 7.11 8.26
C LYS A 71 14.73 7.38 7.66
N HIS A 72 14.94 7.06 6.39
CA HIS A 72 16.15 7.42 5.65
C HIS A 72 16.17 8.93 5.36
N GLU A 73 15.06 9.52 4.90
CA GLU A 73 14.96 10.96 4.63
C GLU A 73 15.19 11.84 5.87
N GLN A 74 14.89 11.36 7.09
CA GLN A 74 15.17 12.10 8.32
C GLN A 74 16.66 12.13 8.73
N ARG A 75 17.51 11.29 8.11
CA ARG A 75 18.93 11.16 8.47
C ARG A 75 19.88 11.97 7.59
N ASP A 76 19.41 12.45 6.45
CA ASP A 76 20.15 13.29 5.50
C ASP A 76 19.79 14.79 5.65
#